data_AF-A0A285U048-F1
#
_entry.id   AF-A0A285U048-F1
#
_cell.length_a   1.000
_cell.length_b   1.000
_cell.length_c   1.000
_cell.angle_alpha   90.00
_cell.angle_beta   90.00
_cell.angle_gamma   90.00
#
_symmetry.space_group_name_H-M   'P 1'
#
loop_
_entity.id
_entity.type
_entity.pdbx_description
1 polymer ?
#
loop_
_entity_poly.entity_id
_entity_poly.type
_entity_poly.pdbx_seq_one_letter_code
_entity_poly.pdbx_strand_id
1 'polypeptide(L)'
;MRIAGNSRLCSPLFILIAGTAPIAGGAARPALAHSFYDIECCSGVDCRPVPDSEITATKKGWRIRTTGEIIKYNSWPVKHSPDGHFHRCAGLGDFSPRGRTQCIYVPDFGE
;
A
#
# COMPACT_ATOMS: atom_id res chain seq x y z
N MET A 1 14.34 6.40 -75.27
CA MET A 1 14.18 6.27 -73.80
C MET A 1 15.12 5.16 -73.33
N ARG A 2 15.78 5.35 -72.18
CA ARG A 2 17.00 4.69 -71.68
C ARG A 2 16.85 3.16 -71.39
N ILE A 3 17.81 2.34 -71.82
CA ILE A 3 18.89 1.61 -71.07
C ILE A 3 18.43 0.45 -70.14
N ALA A 4 18.92 -0.74 -70.53
CA ALA A 4 19.35 -1.96 -69.82
C ALA A 4 19.23 -2.15 -68.28
N GLY A 5 19.22 -3.43 -67.87
CA GLY A 5 19.77 -3.90 -66.57
C GLY A 5 18.92 -4.97 -65.88
N ASN A 6 18.92 -6.23 -66.30
CA ASN A 6 19.85 -7.30 -65.86
C ASN A 6 19.69 -7.76 -64.39
N SER A 7 19.03 -8.91 -64.24
CA SER A 7 19.47 -10.09 -63.47
C SER A 7 19.53 -10.08 -61.92
N ARG A 8 19.15 -11.26 -61.42
CA ARG A 8 19.72 -12.05 -60.30
C ARG A 8 18.86 -12.18 -59.04
N LEU A 9 18.42 -13.43 -58.89
CA LEU A 9 18.51 -14.28 -57.70
C LEU A 9 17.57 -14.03 -56.52
N CYS A 10 16.72 -15.04 -56.36
CA CYS A 10 16.12 -15.53 -55.12
C CYS A 10 17.13 -15.55 -53.95
N SER A 11 16.80 -14.90 -52.84
CA SER A 11 17.41 -15.15 -51.52
C SER A 11 16.45 -14.70 -50.42
N PRO A 12 15.80 -15.61 -49.67
CA PRO A 12 15.06 -15.25 -48.48
C PRO A 12 16.01 -15.38 -47.28
N LEU A 13 16.74 -14.31 -46.96
CA LEU A 13 17.44 -14.25 -45.68
C LEU A 13 16.56 -13.49 -44.69
N PHE A 14 15.77 -14.25 -43.93
CA PHE A 14 15.16 -13.81 -42.68
C PHE A 14 16.27 -13.30 -41.76
N ILE A 15 16.43 -11.98 -41.65
CA ILE A 15 17.24 -11.38 -40.59
C ILE A 15 16.37 -11.32 -39.34
N LEU A 16 16.60 -12.27 -38.44
CA LEU A 16 16.05 -12.30 -37.10
C LEU A 16 16.55 -11.07 -36.32
N ILE A 17 15.60 -10.31 -35.79
CA ILE A 17 15.83 -9.11 -34.98
C ILE A 17 16.37 -9.56 -33.63
N ALA A 18 17.69 -9.59 -33.45
CA ALA A 18 18.31 -9.87 -32.15
C ALA A 18 18.31 -8.59 -31.28
N GLY A 19 17.12 -8.18 -30.83
CA GLY A 19 16.98 -7.13 -29.83
C GLY A 19 17.18 -7.71 -28.43
N THR A 20 18.42 -7.76 -27.94
CA THR A 20 18.69 -8.07 -26.54
C THR A 20 18.36 -6.85 -25.69
N ALA A 21 17.11 -6.76 -25.22
CA ALA A 21 16.77 -5.81 -24.16
C ALA A 21 17.37 -6.30 -22.83
N PRO A 22 18.13 -5.48 -22.10
CA PRO A 22 18.60 -5.86 -20.77
C PRO A 22 17.38 -5.93 -19.85
N ILE A 23 17.13 -7.10 -19.27
CA ILE A 23 16.16 -7.27 -18.19
C ILE A 23 16.76 -6.57 -16.97
N ALA A 24 16.47 -5.29 -16.79
CA ALA A 24 16.79 -4.59 -15.57
C ALA A 24 16.00 -5.26 -14.43
N GLY A 25 16.66 -6.16 -13.70
CA GLY A 25 16.12 -6.80 -12.51
C GLY A 25 15.88 -5.75 -11.44
N GLY A 26 14.66 -5.22 -11.38
CA GLY A 26 14.21 -4.41 -10.27
C GLY A 26 14.15 -5.28 -9.02
N ALA A 27 15.00 -5.01 -8.04
CA ALA A 27 14.88 -5.62 -6.72
C ALA A 27 13.52 -5.23 -6.12
N ALA A 28 12.61 -6.19 -6.02
CA ALA A 28 11.34 -5.99 -5.33
C ALA A 28 11.64 -5.68 -3.86
N ARG A 29 11.46 -4.43 -3.46
CA ARG A 29 11.55 -4.05 -2.03
C ARG A 29 10.39 -4.75 -1.32
N PRO A 30 10.62 -5.45 -0.20
CA PRO A 30 9.53 -6.03 0.57
C PRO A 30 8.56 -4.91 0.96
N ALA A 31 7.25 -5.15 0.76
CA ALA A 31 6.22 -4.23 1.18
C ALA A 31 6.18 -4.20 2.72
N LEU A 32 6.73 -3.14 3.32
CA LEU A 32 6.84 -2.98 4.77
C LEU A 32 5.51 -2.60 5.46
N ALA A 33 4.39 -2.66 4.73
CA ALA A 33 3.10 -2.18 5.22
C ALA A 33 2.65 -2.84 6.53
N HIS A 34 3.17 -4.03 6.87
CA HIS A 34 2.77 -4.77 8.08
C HIS A 34 3.88 -4.91 9.13
N SER A 35 5.11 -4.51 8.85
CA SER A 35 6.23 -4.78 9.77
C SER A 35 6.25 -3.90 11.02
N PHE A 36 5.48 -2.80 11.02
CA PHE A 36 5.41 -1.88 12.16
C PHE A 36 4.16 -2.06 13.04
N TYR A 37 3.24 -2.94 12.65
CA TYR A 37 2.09 -3.26 13.50
C TYR A 37 2.51 -4.22 14.62
N ASP A 38 2.21 -3.83 15.85
CA ASP A 38 2.41 -4.66 17.01
C ASP A 38 1.54 -5.92 16.94
N ILE A 39 2.10 -7.05 17.38
CA ILE A 39 1.47 -8.36 17.28
C ILE A 39 0.15 -8.43 18.06
N GLU A 40 0.06 -7.76 19.21
CA GLU A 40 -1.13 -7.72 20.05
C GLU A 40 -2.29 -6.94 19.43
N CYS A 41 -2.02 -6.13 18.40
CA CYS A 41 -3.04 -5.34 17.74
C CYS A 41 -3.72 -6.10 16.62
N CYS A 42 -2.95 -6.65 15.67
CA CYS A 42 -3.52 -7.18 14.42
C CYS A 42 -2.90 -8.52 13.99
N SER A 43 -2.06 -9.14 14.84
CA SER A 43 -1.26 -10.34 14.49
C SER A 43 -0.54 -10.22 13.12
N GLY A 44 -0.25 -8.99 12.69
CA GLY A 44 0.36 -8.66 11.39
C GLY A 44 -0.57 -8.69 10.16
N VAL A 45 -1.88 -8.94 10.29
CA VAL A 45 -2.77 -9.17 9.12
C VAL A 45 -4.05 -8.33 9.10
N ASP A 46 -4.53 -7.84 10.24
CA ASP A 46 -5.86 -7.20 10.34
C ASP A 46 -5.84 -5.66 10.35
N CYS A 47 -4.69 -5.05 10.09
CA CYS A 47 -4.51 -3.60 10.08
C CYS A 47 -4.38 -3.02 8.67
N ARG A 48 -4.96 -1.83 8.47
CA ARG A 48 -4.83 -1.08 7.21
C ARG A 48 -4.84 0.43 7.42
N PRO A 49 -4.27 1.20 6.49
CA PRO A 49 -4.45 2.65 6.45
C PRO A 49 -5.93 3.00 6.26
N VAL A 50 -6.36 4.06 6.93
CA VAL A 50 -7.70 4.64 6.81
C VAL A 50 -7.57 6.12 6.41
N PRO A 51 -8.56 6.70 5.72
CA PRO A 51 -8.50 8.11 5.38
C PRO A 51 -8.50 8.96 6.65
N ASP A 52 -7.83 10.12 6.64
CA ASP A 52 -7.70 11.01 7.81
C ASP A 52 -9.06 11.42 8.41
N SER A 53 -10.10 11.44 7.58
CA SER A 53 -11.47 11.74 8.02
C SER A 53 -12.12 10.63 8.85
N GLU A 54 -11.55 9.42 8.87
CA GLU A 54 -12.06 8.27 9.61
C GLU A 54 -11.74 8.34 11.11
N ILE A 55 -10.60 8.92 11.46
CA ILE A 55 -10.14 9.07 12.84
C ILE A 55 -9.98 10.56 13.13
N THR A 56 -10.86 11.11 13.96
CA THR A 56 -10.85 12.54 14.28
C THR A 56 -10.58 12.79 15.75
N ALA A 57 -9.68 13.71 16.06
CA ALA A 57 -9.46 14.19 17.42
C ALA A 57 -10.73 14.90 17.96
N THR A 58 -11.15 14.56 19.17
CA THR A 58 -12.25 15.23 19.89
C THR A 58 -11.83 15.60 21.30
N LYS A 59 -12.65 16.36 22.05
CA LYS A 59 -12.39 16.63 23.47
C LYS A 59 -12.33 15.38 24.35
N LYS A 60 -12.91 14.25 23.90
CA LYS A 60 -13.03 13.00 24.69
C LYS A 60 -12.01 11.94 24.27
N GLY A 61 -11.31 12.13 23.15
CA GLY A 61 -10.45 11.10 22.54
C GLY A 61 -10.55 11.08 21.01
N TRP A 62 -9.97 10.04 20.41
CA TRP A 62 -10.07 9.72 18.99
C TRP A 62 -11.44 9.15 18.68
N ARG A 63 -12.18 9.81 17.81
CA ARG A 63 -13.45 9.30 17.28
C ARG A 63 -13.20 8.50 16.02
N ILE A 64 -13.67 7.25 16.03
CA ILE A 64 -13.73 6.39 14.85
C ILE A 64 -15.08 6.60 14.19
N ARG A 65 -15.10 7.17 12.99
CA ARG A 65 -16.34 7.62 12.35
C ARG A 65 -17.24 6.46 11.94
N THR A 66 -16.69 5.38 11.40
CA THR A 66 -17.45 4.21 10.95
C THR A 66 -18.18 3.51 12.10
N THR A 67 -17.55 3.38 13.26
CA THR A 67 -18.15 2.66 14.42
C THR A 67 -18.80 3.58 15.46
N GLY A 68 -18.44 4.86 15.46
CA GLY A 68 -18.83 5.82 16.50
C GLY A 68 -18.07 5.67 17.82
N GLU A 69 -17.09 4.77 17.90
CA GLU A 69 -16.26 4.59 19.09
C GLU A 69 -15.46 5.86 19.43
N ILE A 70 -15.32 6.15 20.73
CA ILE A 70 -14.39 7.15 21.24
C ILE A 70 -13.30 6.42 22.04
N ILE A 71 -12.07 6.46 21.53
CA ILE A 71 -10.88 5.89 22.16
C ILE A 71 -10.13 6.99 22.89
N LYS A 72 -9.87 6.82 24.19
CA LYS A 72 -9.16 7.82 24.99
C LYS A 72 -7.75 8.06 24.45
N TYR A 73 -7.26 9.28 24.61
CA TYR A 73 -5.87 9.61 24.30
C TYR A 73 -4.90 8.88 25.22
N ASN A 74 -3.70 8.59 24.70
CA ASN A 74 -2.55 8.07 25.46
C ASN A 74 -2.86 6.83 26.30
N SER A 75 -3.85 6.04 25.90
CA SER A 75 -4.19 4.78 26.54
C SER A 75 -4.15 3.67 25.51
N TRP A 76 -4.06 2.43 25.98
CA TRP A 76 -4.41 1.31 25.13
C TRP A 76 -5.84 1.51 24.59
N PRO A 77 -6.11 1.31 23.29
CA PRO A 77 -5.23 0.72 22.27
C PRO A 77 -4.66 1.72 21.23
N VAL A 78 -4.12 2.87 21.65
CA VAL A 78 -3.49 3.87 20.77
C VAL A 78 -1.99 3.59 20.59
N LYS A 79 -1.53 3.56 19.34
CA LYS A 79 -0.15 3.30 18.90
C LYS A 79 0.36 4.43 18.00
N HIS A 80 1.68 4.52 17.85
CA HIS A 80 2.33 5.49 16.96
C HIS A 80 2.38 4.96 15.52
N SER A 81 2.04 5.80 14.55
CA SER A 81 2.17 5.48 13.13
C SER A 81 3.43 6.10 12.52
N PRO A 82 4.42 5.30 12.08
CA PRO A 82 5.67 5.82 11.53
C PRO A 82 5.58 6.28 10.08
N ASP A 83 4.48 5.99 9.39
CA ASP A 83 4.30 6.29 7.96
C ASP A 83 3.49 7.57 7.69
N GLY A 84 3.10 8.28 8.75
CA GLY A 84 2.33 9.53 8.63
C GLY A 84 0.85 9.33 8.33
N HIS A 85 0.34 8.09 8.30
CA HIS A 85 -1.06 7.79 8.09
C HIS A 85 -1.75 7.27 9.35
N PHE A 86 -3.06 7.47 9.41
CA PHE A 86 -3.88 6.76 10.38
C PHE A 86 -4.08 5.31 9.94
N HIS A 87 -3.99 4.37 10.89
CA HIS A 87 -4.36 2.98 10.66
C HIS A 87 -5.34 2.50 11.71
N ARG A 88 -6.17 1.54 11.31
CA ARG A 88 -7.15 0.92 12.20
C ARG A 88 -7.00 -0.59 12.12
N CYS A 89 -6.93 -1.23 13.29
CA CYS A 89 -7.23 -2.65 13.43
C CYS A 89 -8.71 -2.81 13.75
N ALA A 90 -9.41 -3.59 12.93
CA ALA A 90 -10.75 -4.04 13.28
C ALA A 90 -10.70 -5.49 13.77
N GLY A 91 -11.41 -5.77 14.86
CA GLY A 91 -11.53 -7.13 15.38
C GLY A 91 -12.08 -8.08 14.32
N LEU A 92 -11.39 -9.21 14.13
CA LEU A 92 -11.69 -10.21 13.09
C LEU A 92 -11.67 -9.63 11.65
N GLY A 93 -10.99 -8.51 11.43
CA GLY A 93 -10.94 -7.84 10.13
C GLY A 93 -12.26 -7.16 9.72
N ASP A 94 -13.23 -6.97 10.63
CA ASP A 94 -14.51 -6.35 10.29
C ASP A 94 -14.44 -4.81 10.23
N PHE A 95 -14.14 -4.26 9.05
CA PHE A 95 -14.12 -2.80 8.87
C PHE A 95 -15.51 -2.16 8.71
N SER A 96 -16.60 -2.90 8.93
CA SER A 96 -17.96 -2.35 8.95
C SER A 96 -18.24 -1.57 10.25
N PRO A 97 -19.38 -0.87 10.34
CA PRO A 97 -19.81 -0.21 11.58
C PRO A 97 -19.94 -1.12 12.81
N ARG A 98 -20.03 -2.45 12.62
CA ARG A 98 -20.18 -3.41 13.71
C ARG A 98 -18.85 -3.93 14.24
N GLY A 99 -17.78 -3.86 13.44
CA GLY A 99 -16.50 -4.39 13.87
C GLY A 99 -15.84 -3.48 14.87
N ARG A 100 -15.52 -4.02 16.04
CA ARG A 100 -14.88 -3.29 17.14
C ARG A 100 -13.48 -2.85 16.76
N THR A 101 -13.07 -1.66 17.17
CA THR A 101 -11.69 -1.21 17.00
C THR A 101 -10.80 -1.89 18.03
N GLN A 102 -9.82 -2.65 17.56
CA GLN A 102 -8.85 -3.35 18.41
C GLN A 102 -7.67 -2.45 18.76
N CYS A 103 -7.16 -1.70 17.77
CA CYS A 103 -6.11 -0.69 17.92
C CYS A 103 -6.24 0.41 16.87
N ILE A 104 -5.66 1.57 17.17
CA ILE A 104 -5.45 2.65 16.21
C ILE A 104 -3.98 3.06 16.20
N TYR A 105 -3.44 3.32 15.00
CA TYR A 105 -2.13 3.92 14.82
C TYR A 105 -2.34 5.37 14.40
N VAL A 106 -1.76 6.28 15.15
CA VAL A 106 -1.93 7.72 15.00
C VAL A 106 -0.58 8.32 14.57
N PRO A 107 -0.54 9.11 13.49
CA PRO A 107 0.68 9.78 13.07
C PRO A 107 1.03 10.95 14.00
N ASP A 108 2.29 11.37 13.96
CA ASP A 108 2.69 12.64 14.56
C ASP A 108 2.13 13.80 13.72
N PHE A 109 1.60 14.85 14.36
CA PHE A 109 1.02 16.01 13.67
C PHE A 109 2.03 17.15 13.43
N GLY A 110 3.31 16.90 13.69
CA GLY A 110 4.33 17.94 13.82
C GLY A 110 4.16 18.70 15.15
N GLU A 111 5.27 19.01 15.80
CA GLU A 111 5.30 19.83 17.01
C GLU A 111 5.11 21.33 16.69
#